data_AF-A0A8H5R4A4-F1
#
_entry.id   AF-A0A8H5R4A4-F1
#
_cell.length_a   1.000
_cell.length_b   1.000
_cell.length_c   1.000
_cell.angle_alpha   90.00
_cell.angle_beta   90.00
_cell.angle_gamma   90.00
#
_symmetry.space_group_name_H-M   'P 1'
#
loop_
_entity.id
_entity.type
_entity.pdbx_description
1 polymer ?
#
loop_
_entity_poly.entity_id
_entity_poly.type
_entity_poly.pdbx_seq_one_letter_code
_entity_poly.pdbx_strand_id
1 'polypeptide(L)'
;MYDGLVFNAHNIGFMSSYFSAEKAVNIQPIQILWTTILSTWFPALGEKAHKIAYKALGSPDKKEPDAILVKVQYVWGEPSGGFQEHEIFVAESKSWEHDTDEDWTLAADQLKDYLRDNNPHGSWTMFGAVAIGTKFKSMNGGTKKQQHL
;
A
#
# COMPACT_ATOMS: atom_id res chain seq x y z
N MET A 1 20.04 8.09 -4.57
CA MET A 1 18.61 7.77 -4.42
C MET A 1 18.06 7.83 -5.84
N TYR A 2 17.78 6.69 -6.47
CA TYR A 2 17.15 6.71 -7.79
C TYR A 2 15.69 7.05 -7.57
N ASP A 3 15.26 8.13 -8.20
CA ASP A 3 13.90 8.63 -8.22
C ASP A 3 12.96 7.53 -8.77
N GLY A 4 11.84 7.29 -8.09
CA GLY A 4 10.90 6.22 -8.42
C GLY A 4 10.29 6.40 -9.81
N LEU A 5 10.15 7.67 -10.23
CA LEU A 5 9.82 8.09 -11.59
C LEU A 5 10.83 7.58 -12.62
N VAL A 6 12.13 7.73 -12.36
CA VAL A 6 13.18 7.32 -13.30
C VAL A 6 13.21 5.80 -13.46
N PHE A 7 12.97 5.06 -12.38
CA PHE A 7 12.90 3.60 -12.43
C PHE A 7 11.70 3.09 -13.24
N ASN A 8 10.57 3.80 -13.20
CA ASN A 8 9.32 3.39 -13.86
C ASN A 8 9.02 4.13 -15.16
N ALA A 9 9.93 4.96 -15.68
CA ALA A 9 9.70 5.77 -16.88
C ALA A 9 9.28 4.95 -18.13
N HIS A 10 9.69 3.68 -18.19
CA HIS A 10 9.34 2.75 -19.28
C HIS A 10 8.05 1.94 -19.02
N ASN A 11 7.49 2.03 -17.82
CA ASN A 11 6.23 1.38 -17.46
C ASN A 11 5.05 2.31 -17.81
N ILE A 12 4.45 2.06 -18.97
CA ILE A 12 3.33 2.88 -19.50
C ILE A 12 2.16 2.92 -18.51
N GLY A 13 1.87 1.80 -17.83
CA GLY A 13 0.81 1.74 -16.82
C GLY A 13 1.11 2.65 -15.63
N PHE A 14 2.35 2.62 -15.13
CA PHE A 14 2.79 3.51 -14.06
C PHE A 14 2.72 4.98 -14.50
N MET A 15 3.29 5.34 -15.64
CA MET A 15 3.31 6.73 -16.09
C MET A 15 1.89 7.28 -16.35
N SER A 16 1.01 6.47 -16.95
CA SER A 16 -0.39 6.85 -17.20
C SER A 16 -1.17 7.07 -15.89
N SER A 17 -0.99 6.19 -14.91
CA SER A 17 -1.65 6.32 -13.62
C SER A 17 -1.07 7.46 -12.77
N TYR A 18 0.24 7.69 -12.84
CA TYR A 18 0.93 8.80 -12.18
C TYR A 18 0.41 10.16 -12.64
N PHE A 19 0.39 10.40 -13.96
CA PHE A 19 -0.11 11.68 -14.51
C PHE A 19 -1.60 11.90 -14.22
N SER A 20 -2.37 10.81 -14.12
CA SER A 20 -3.77 10.87 -13.76
C SER A 20 -3.93 11.23 -12.28
N ALA A 21 -3.14 10.65 -11.38
CA ALA A 21 -3.13 10.93 -9.94
C ALA A 21 -2.62 12.35 -9.61
N GLU A 22 -1.63 12.86 -10.34
CA GLU A 22 -1.06 14.20 -10.14
C GLU A 22 -2.13 15.31 -10.30
N LYS A 23 -3.12 15.09 -11.16
CA LYS A 23 -4.20 16.03 -11.46
C LYS A 23 -5.54 15.63 -10.83
N ALA A 24 -5.56 14.58 -10.03
CA ALA A 24 -6.80 13.99 -9.55
C ALA A 24 -7.35 14.75 -8.36
N VAL A 25 -8.56 15.27 -8.48
CA VAL A 25 -9.34 15.76 -7.33
C VAL A 25 -10.00 14.64 -6.54
N ASN A 26 -10.27 13.52 -7.20
CA ASN A 26 -10.90 12.34 -6.61
C ASN A 26 -9.84 11.32 -6.17
N ILE A 27 -10.20 10.45 -5.22
CA ILE A 27 -9.30 9.40 -4.71
C ILE A 27 -9.00 8.28 -5.72
N GLN A 28 -9.90 8.06 -6.68
CA GLN A 28 -9.84 6.90 -7.58
C GLN A 28 -8.55 6.84 -8.43
N PRO A 29 -8.07 7.91 -9.08
CA PRO A 29 -6.79 7.85 -9.80
C PRO A 29 -5.58 7.57 -8.90
N ILE A 30 -5.64 7.97 -7.63
CA ILE A 30 -4.58 7.71 -6.64
C ILE A 30 -4.59 6.23 -6.26
N GLN A 31 -5.76 5.65 -6.01
CA GLN A 31 -5.90 4.20 -5.81
C GLN A 31 -5.40 3.39 -7.02
N ILE A 32 -5.66 3.86 -8.25
CA ILE A 32 -5.15 3.22 -9.48
C ILE A 32 -3.62 3.30 -9.55
N LEU A 33 -3.01 4.43 -9.18
CA LEU A 33 -1.56 4.56 -9.10
C LEU A 33 -0.97 3.55 -8.11
N TRP A 34 -1.50 3.46 -6.89
CA TRP A 34 -1.01 2.50 -5.89
C TRP A 34 -1.22 1.04 -6.29
N THR A 35 -2.37 0.74 -6.90
CA THR A 35 -2.65 -0.55 -7.53
C THR A 35 -1.59 -0.92 -8.55
N THR A 36 -1.21 0.04 -9.39
CA THR A 36 -0.20 -0.16 -10.44
C THR A 36 1.19 -0.34 -9.86
N ILE A 37 1.56 0.43 -8.84
CA ILE A 37 2.82 0.29 -8.11
C ILE A 37 2.91 -1.11 -7.49
N LEU A 38 1.90 -1.52 -6.72
CA LEU A 38 1.92 -2.82 -6.05
C LEU A 38 1.95 -3.98 -7.05
N SER A 39 1.17 -3.91 -8.12
CA SER A 39 1.14 -4.96 -9.15
C SER A 39 2.45 -5.06 -9.93
N THR A 40 3.17 -3.94 -10.10
CA THR A 40 4.46 -3.90 -10.79
C THR A 40 5.57 -4.50 -9.92
N TRP A 41 5.57 -4.19 -8.62
CA TRP A 41 6.62 -4.61 -7.68
C TRP A 41 6.38 -6.01 -7.12
N PHE A 42 5.11 -6.42 -7.03
CA PHE A 42 4.67 -7.72 -6.52
C PHE A 42 3.77 -8.41 -7.54
N PRO A 43 4.33 -8.89 -8.66
CA PRO A 43 3.54 -9.55 -9.69
C PRO A 43 2.88 -10.82 -9.13
N ALA A 44 1.65 -11.07 -9.55
CA ALA A 44 0.85 -12.22 -9.10
C ALA A 44 1.40 -13.58 -9.59
N LEU A 45 2.31 -13.57 -10.57
CA LEU A 45 2.87 -14.77 -11.20
C LEU A 45 4.33 -14.97 -10.77
N GLY A 46 4.63 -16.13 -10.19
CA GLY A 46 5.99 -16.55 -9.80
C GLY A 46 6.02 -17.42 -8.54
N GLU A 47 7.22 -17.82 -8.12
CA GLU A 47 7.46 -18.64 -6.90
C GLU A 47 7.04 -17.94 -5.59
N LYS A 48 6.82 -16.63 -5.63
CA LYS A 48 6.34 -15.81 -4.52
C LYS A 48 5.02 -15.17 -4.92
N ALA A 49 3.96 -15.98 -5.03
CA ALA A 49 2.64 -15.48 -5.36
C ALA A 49 2.14 -14.52 -4.26
N HIS A 50 1.84 -13.30 -4.66
CA HIS A 50 1.17 -12.31 -3.81
C HIS A 50 -0.26 -12.10 -4.31
N LYS A 51 -1.18 -11.92 -3.38
CA LYS A 51 -2.53 -11.42 -3.66
C LYS A 51 -2.55 -9.94 -3.30
N ILE A 52 -3.22 -9.13 -4.11
CA ILE A 52 -3.45 -7.73 -3.79
C ILE A 52 -4.96 -7.54 -3.67
N ALA A 53 -5.39 -7.05 -2.51
CA ALA A 53 -6.77 -6.69 -2.24
C ALA A 53 -6.88 -5.16 -2.24
N TYR A 54 -7.97 -4.66 -2.80
CA TYR A 54 -8.25 -3.23 -2.90
C TYR A 54 -9.57 -2.93 -2.22
N LYS A 55 -9.64 -1.78 -1.56
CA LYS A 55 -10.89 -1.29 -0.99
C LYS A 55 -11.90 -1.02 -2.09
N ALA A 56 -13.13 -1.50 -1.88
CA ALA A 56 -14.22 -1.19 -2.80
C ALA A 56 -14.51 0.32 -2.77
N LEU A 57 -14.69 0.91 -3.97
CA LEU A 57 -15.06 2.32 -4.11
C LEU A 57 -16.35 2.59 -3.34
N GLY A 58 -16.30 3.55 -2.41
CA GLY A 58 -17.46 3.92 -1.58
C GLY A 58 -17.68 3.07 -0.33
N SER A 59 -16.71 2.21 0.08
CA SER A 59 -16.76 1.56 1.40
C SER A 59 -16.85 2.66 2.49
N PRO A 60 -17.92 2.65 3.32
CA PRO A 60 -18.13 3.67 4.35
C PRO A 60 -17.18 3.48 5.54
N ASP A 61 -16.49 2.34 5.64
CA ASP A 61 -15.56 2.08 6.71
C ASP A 61 -14.29 2.91 6.52
N LYS A 62 -14.16 3.96 7.33
CA LYS A 62 -12.98 4.85 7.33
C LYS A 62 -11.74 4.19 7.93
N LYS A 63 -11.86 3.01 8.54
CA LYS A 63 -10.75 2.26 9.15
C LYS A 63 -10.15 1.20 8.23
N GLU A 64 -10.84 0.84 7.15
CA GLU A 64 -10.29 -0.07 6.14
C GLU A 64 -9.24 0.63 5.27
N PRO A 65 -8.05 0.05 5.10
CA PRO A 65 -7.03 0.60 4.22
C PRO A 65 -7.39 0.48 2.75
N ASP A 66 -6.86 1.38 1.92
CA ASP A 66 -7.18 1.45 0.49
C ASP A 66 -6.60 0.29 -0.33
N ALA A 67 -5.43 -0.24 0.06
CA ALA A 67 -4.85 -1.41 -0.57
C ALA A 67 -4.09 -2.28 0.44
N ILE A 68 -4.22 -3.60 0.30
CA ILE A 68 -3.54 -4.60 1.11
C ILE A 68 -2.82 -5.57 0.19
N LEU A 69 -1.53 -5.79 0.43
CA LEU A 69 -0.74 -6.84 -0.18
C LEU A 69 -0.65 -8.02 0.78
N VAL A 70 -1.09 -9.17 0.30
CA VAL A 70 -1.12 -10.44 1.03
C VAL A 70 -0.11 -11.41 0.42
N LYS A 71 0.77 -11.95 1.25
CA LYS A 71 1.68 -13.02 0.89
C LYS A 71 1.00 -14.36 1.16
N VAL A 72 0.94 -15.21 0.14
CA VAL A 72 0.44 -16.58 0.27
C VAL A 72 1.64 -17.51 0.42
N GLN A 73 1.68 -18.30 1.50
CA GLN A 73 2.77 -19.26 1.75
C GLN A 73 2.20 -20.64 2.02
N TYR A 74 2.80 -21.67 1.42
CA TYR A 74 2.51 -23.04 1.77
C TYR A 74 3.34 -23.43 2.99
N VAL A 75 2.69 -23.87 4.07
CA VAL A 75 3.34 -24.21 5.34
C VAL A 75 3.37 -25.72 5.49
N TRP A 76 4.58 -26.30 5.42
CA TRP A 76 4.83 -27.74 5.46
C TRP A 76 4.80 -28.37 6.88
N GLY A 77 4.09 -27.74 7.83
CA GLY A 77 4.11 -28.10 9.25
C GLY A 77 2.80 -28.66 9.81
N GLU A 78 1.69 -28.57 9.08
CA GLU A 78 0.39 -29.13 9.50
C GLU A 78 0.11 -30.46 8.80
N PRO A 79 -0.61 -31.41 9.44
CA PRO A 79 -0.84 -32.76 8.90
C PRO A 79 -1.50 -32.79 7.51
N SER A 80 -2.18 -31.70 7.12
CA SER A 80 -2.84 -31.54 5.82
C SER A 80 -2.06 -30.67 4.84
N GLY A 81 -1.02 -29.94 5.28
CA GLY A 81 -0.33 -28.91 4.51
C GLY A 81 -1.27 -27.79 4.07
N GLY A 82 -1.14 -26.60 4.66
CA GLY A 82 -2.05 -25.48 4.42
C GLY A 82 -1.41 -24.34 3.64
N PHE A 83 -2.21 -23.63 2.85
CA PHE A 83 -1.88 -22.27 2.46
C PHE A 83 -2.25 -21.32 3.60
N GLN A 84 -1.29 -20.50 4.04
CA GLN A 84 -1.54 -19.39 4.94
C GLN A 84 -1.40 -18.07 4.18
N GLU A 85 -2.30 -17.16 4.48
CA GLU A 85 -2.33 -15.81 3.93
C GLU A 85 -1.90 -14.83 5.02
N HIS A 86 -0.90 -14.02 4.72
CA HIS A 86 -0.34 -13.04 5.65
C HIS A 86 -0.32 -11.67 4.99
N GLU A 87 -0.94 -10.67 5.62
CA GLU A 87 -0.81 -9.28 5.19
C GLU A 87 0.63 -8.80 5.42
N ILE A 88 1.30 -8.36 4.37
CA ILE A 88 2.71 -7.95 4.42
C ILE A 88 2.90 -6.47 4.09
N PHE A 89 1.96 -5.85 3.39
CA PHE A 89 2.01 -4.42 3.12
C PHE A 89 0.61 -3.83 3.04
N VAL A 90 0.45 -2.61 3.54
CA VAL A 90 -0.82 -1.87 3.52
C VAL A 90 -0.57 -0.44 3.08
N ALA A 91 -1.41 0.06 2.18
CA ALA A 91 -1.40 1.46 1.77
C ALA A 91 -2.72 2.14 2.14
N GLU A 92 -2.59 3.30 2.78
CA GLU A 92 -3.67 4.27 2.99
C GLU A 92 -3.48 5.41 1.99
N SER A 93 -4.51 5.73 1.21
CA SER A 93 -4.47 6.75 0.15
C SER A 93 -5.48 7.86 0.45
N LYS A 94 -5.05 9.12 0.32
CA LYS A 94 -5.91 10.32 0.40
C LYS A 94 -5.74 11.19 -0.84
N SER A 95 -6.74 12.02 -1.16
CA SER A 95 -6.66 13.03 -2.22
C SER A 95 -5.76 14.21 -1.82
N TRP A 96 -5.34 15.02 -2.80
CA TRP A 96 -4.47 16.20 -2.57
C TRP A 96 -5.07 17.24 -1.60
N GLU A 97 -6.40 17.29 -1.47
CA GLU A 97 -7.08 18.19 -0.52
C GLU A 97 -6.69 17.92 0.93
N HIS A 98 -6.19 16.71 1.20
CA HIS A 98 -5.66 16.28 2.48
C HIS A 98 -4.13 16.42 2.58
N ASP A 99 -3.47 17.14 1.67
CA ASP A 99 -2.02 17.38 1.75
C ASP A 99 -1.70 18.49 2.77
N THR A 100 -2.08 18.23 4.01
CA THR A 100 -1.85 19.08 5.19
C THR A 100 -1.06 18.29 6.23
N ASP A 101 -0.26 18.98 7.05
CA ASP A 101 0.53 18.31 8.10
C ASP A 101 -0.35 17.54 9.10
N GLU A 102 -1.56 18.04 9.36
CA GLU A 102 -2.55 17.40 10.22
C GLU A 102 -3.07 16.09 9.62
N ASP A 103 -3.51 16.12 8.36
CA ASP A 103 -4.02 14.93 7.67
C ASP A 103 -2.93 13.87 7.46
N TRP A 104 -1.69 14.29 7.18
CA TRP A 104 -0.54 13.39 7.14
C TRP A 104 -0.31 12.68 8.48
N THR A 105 -0.52 13.38 9.59
CA THR A 105 -0.37 12.82 10.94
C THR A 105 -1.51 11.87 11.23
N LEU A 106 -2.75 12.28 10.94
CA LEU A 106 -3.95 11.47 11.13
C LEU A 106 -3.89 10.16 10.34
N ALA A 107 -3.57 10.22 9.05
CA ALA A 107 -3.45 9.03 8.20
C ALA A 107 -2.30 8.12 8.66
N ALA A 108 -1.20 8.72 9.17
CA ALA A 108 -0.11 7.93 9.74
C ALA A 108 -0.50 7.23 11.04
N ASP A 109 -1.28 7.89 11.90
CA ASP A 109 -1.76 7.31 13.15
C ASP A 109 -2.80 6.19 12.87
N GLN A 110 -3.71 6.40 11.91
CA GLN A 110 -4.63 5.37 11.43
C GLN A 110 -3.89 4.12 10.93
N LEU A 111 -2.89 4.30 10.07
CA LEU A 111 -2.09 3.18 9.57
C LEU A 111 -1.28 2.52 10.69
N LYS A 112 -0.77 3.28 11.65
CA LYS A 112 -0.06 2.74 12.81
C LYS A 112 -0.97 1.89 13.69
N ASP A 113 -2.19 2.36 13.96
CA ASP A 113 -3.20 1.60 14.70
C ASP A 113 -3.56 0.31 13.96
N TYR A 114 -3.78 0.38 12.64
CA TYR A 114 -4.06 -0.80 11.82
C TYR A 114 -2.92 -1.83 11.88
N LEU A 115 -1.66 -1.40 11.75
CA LEU A 115 -0.49 -2.27 11.82
C LEU A 115 -0.34 -2.93 13.21
N ARG A 116 -0.64 -2.19 14.29
CA ARG A 116 -0.60 -2.72 15.66
C ARG A 116 -1.68 -3.76 15.86
N ASP A 117 -2.90 -3.47 15.41
CA ASP A 117 -4.07 -4.30 15.70
C ASP A 117 -4.07 -5.59 14.84
N ASN A 118 -3.50 -5.57 13.63
CA ASN A 118 -3.41 -6.74 12.75
C ASN A 118 -2.12 -7.57 12.88
N ASN A 119 -1.15 -7.11 13.69
CA ASN A 119 0.04 -7.90 14.03
C ASN A 119 0.41 -7.72 15.52
N PRO A 120 -0.50 -8.07 16.45
CA PRO A 120 -0.35 -7.74 17.87
C PRO A 120 0.84 -8.46 18.53
N HIS A 121 1.32 -9.56 17.94
CA HIS A 121 2.42 -10.37 18.47
C HIS A 121 3.75 -10.14 17.74
N GLY A 122 3.79 -9.29 16.70
CA GLY A 122 5.00 -9.07 15.90
C GLY A 122 5.50 -10.32 15.18
N SER A 123 4.64 -11.31 14.99
CA SER A 123 4.99 -12.64 14.46
C SER A 123 5.43 -12.60 12.99
N TRP A 124 5.14 -11.52 12.28
CA TRP A 124 5.67 -11.23 10.95
C TRP A 124 5.94 -9.73 10.78
N THR A 125 6.67 -9.36 9.73
CA THR A 125 6.87 -7.94 9.40
C THR A 125 5.78 -7.47 8.46
N MET A 126 5.10 -6.40 8.84
CA MET A 126 4.06 -5.75 8.05
C MET A 126 4.49 -4.30 7.79
N PHE A 127 4.44 -3.89 6.52
CA PHE A 127 4.88 -2.56 6.08
C PHE A 127 3.66 -1.68 5.82
N GLY A 128 3.78 -0.39 6.12
CA GLY A 128 2.74 0.59 5.84
C GLY A 128 3.25 1.69 4.91
N ALA A 129 2.41 2.17 4.00
CA ALA A 129 2.60 3.47 3.38
C ALA A 129 1.35 4.33 3.51
N VAL A 130 1.53 5.60 3.82
CA VAL A 130 0.51 6.62 3.63
C VAL A 130 0.83 7.37 2.36
N ALA A 131 -0.17 7.59 1.54
CA ALA A 131 -0.07 8.34 0.32
C ALA A 131 -1.10 9.45 0.27
N ILE A 132 -0.67 10.64 -0.11
CA ILE A 132 -1.56 11.78 -0.33
C ILE A 132 -1.22 12.36 -1.70
N GLY A 133 -2.15 12.24 -2.65
CA GLY A 133 -1.84 12.52 -4.06
C GLY A 133 -0.71 11.62 -4.58
N THR A 134 0.36 12.25 -5.07
CA THR A 134 1.58 11.58 -5.57
C THR A 134 2.71 11.50 -4.53
N LYS A 135 2.47 12.03 -3.31
CA LYS A 135 3.44 12.00 -2.21
C LYS A 135 3.22 10.76 -1.35
N PHE A 136 4.29 10.23 -0.75
CA PHE A 136 4.13 9.11 0.17
C PHE A 136 5.07 9.17 1.39
N LYS A 137 4.62 8.53 2.48
CA LYS A 137 5.39 8.29 3.69
C LYS A 137 5.37 6.80 3.98
N SER A 138 6.53 6.15 3.92
CA SER A 138 6.67 4.76 4.33
C SER A 138 6.85 4.67 5.85
N MET A 139 6.22 3.67 6.46
CA MET A 139 6.38 3.30 7.86
C MET A 139 6.85 1.85 7.98
N ASN A 140 7.92 1.67 8.75
CA ASN A 140 8.40 0.36 9.18
C ASN A 140 8.67 0.41 10.69
N GLY A 141 7.93 -0.39 11.47
CA GLY A 141 8.21 -0.60 12.90
C GLY A 141 8.43 0.67 13.74
N GLY A 142 7.78 1.79 13.41
CA GLY A 142 7.89 3.06 14.15
C GLY A 142 8.80 4.14 13.55
N THR A 143 9.48 3.91 12.43
CA THR A 143 10.33 4.94 11.80
C THR A 143 9.64 5.55 10.56
N LYS A 144 9.45 6.88 10.53
CA LYS A 144 8.85 7.63 9.41
C LYS A 144 9.93 8.12 8.44
N LYS A 145 9.79 7.86 7.14
CA LYS A 145 10.54 8.56 6.07
C LYS A 145 9.56 9.07 5.02
N GLN A 146 9.61 10.37 4.72
CA GLN A 146 8.85 11.00 3.65
C GLN A 146 9.65 10.99 2.36
N GLN A 147 9.01 10.60 1.26
CA GLN A 147 9.62 10.52 -0.07
C GLN A 147 8.62 10.99 -1.13
N HIS A 148 9.13 11.57 -2.20
CA HIS A 148 8.37 11.78 -3.43
C HIS A 148 8.58 10.56 -4.34
N LEU A 149 7.52 10.16 -5.06
CA LEU A 149 7.59 9.15 -6.12
C LEU A 149 8.49 9.62 -7.26
#